data_AF-A0A963C2R4-F1
#
_entry.id   AF-A0A963C2R4-F1
#
_cell.length_a   1.000
_cell.length_b   1.000
_cell.length_c   1.000
_cell.angle_alpha   90.00
_cell.angle_beta   90.00
_cell.angle_gamma   90.00
#
_symmetry.space_group_name_H-M   'P 1'
#
loop_
_entity.id
_entity.type
_entity.pdbx_description
1 polymer ?
#
loop_
_entity_poly.entity_id
_entity_poly.type
_entity_poly.pdbx_seq_one_letter_code
_entity_poly.pdbx_strand_id
1 'polypeptide(L)' 'MSMPAPSIEVLKKLEPLGALSPDSLREISRMCYVERVSRNLDPFRLKGLQGQAVYLVKGELKLDYPDASSEILV' A
#
# COMPACT_ATOMS: atom_id res chain seq x y z
N MET A 1 -9.63 6.72 14.68
CA MET A 1 -9.28 7.71 13.62
C MET A 1 -9.61 7.11 12.27
N SER A 2 -10.34 7.83 11.41
CA SER A 2 -10.58 7.36 10.04
C SER A 2 -9.29 7.50 9.24
N MET A 3 -8.85 6.43 8.59
CA MET A 3 -7.72 6.50 7.66
C MET A 3 -8.19 7.18 6.37
N PRO A 4 -7.42 8.10 5.78
CA PRO A 4 -7.85 8.83 4.59
C PRO A 4 -7.83 7.93 3.35
N ALA A 5 -8.77 8.14 2.44
CA ALA A 5 -8.74 7.53 1.11
C ALA A 5 -7.54 8.06 0.29
N PRO A 6 -6.91 7.24 -0.57
CA PRO A 6 -5.88 7.71 -1.49
C PRO A 6 -6.50 8.57 -2.60
N SER A 7 -5.75 9.55 -3.10
CA SER A 7 -6.18 10.34 -4.25
C SER A 7 -6.07 9.53 -5.56
N ILE A 8 -6.83 9.92 -6.59
CA ILE A 8 -6.79 9.24 -7.90
C ILE A 8 -5.39 9.34 -8.52
N GLU A 9 -4.70 10.47 -8.33
CA GLU A 9 -3.34 10.70 -8.83
C GLU A 9 -2.32 9.74 -8.22
N VAL A 10 -2.52 9.33 -6.96
CA VAL A 10 -1.70 8.29 -6.33
C VAL A 10 -1.99 6.93 -6.97
N LEU A 11 -3.26 6.54 -7.07
CA LEU A 11 -3.64 5.24 -7.63
C LEU A 11 -3.19 5.06 -9.08
N LYS A 12 -3.17 6.14 -9.89
CA LYS A 12 -2.68 6.12 -11.27
C LYS A 12 -1.20 5.77 -11.42
N LYS A 13 -0.40 5.92 -10.35
CA LYS A 13 1.04 5.61 -10.35
C LYS A 13 1.33 4.18 -9.92
N LEU A 14 0.32 3.45 -9.48
CA LEU A 14 0.45 2.09 -8.95
C LEU A 14 0.03 1.11 -10.02
N GLU A 15 0.91 0.17 -10.38
CA GLU A 15 0.54 -0.92 -11.28
C GLU A 15 -0.12 -2.08 -10.51
N PRO A 16 -1.15 -2.75 -11.06
CA PRO A 16 -1.77 -2.53 -12.37
C PRO A 16 -2.89 -1.47 -12.36
N LEU A 17 -3.08 -0.73 -11.27
CA LEU A 17 -4.18 0.23 -11.11
C LEU A 17 -4.11 1.39 -12.13
N GLY A 18 -2.91 1.78 -12.56
CA GLY A 18 -2.67 2.82 -13.56
C GLY A 18 -3.37 2.60 -14.91
N ALA A 19 -3.64 1.34 -15.27
CA ALA A 19 -4.33 0.97 -16.49
C ALA A 19 -5.87 1.14 -16.43
N LEU A 20 -6.43 1.40 -15.24
CA LEU A 20 -7.86 1.47 -15.03
C LEU A 20 -8.45 2.82 -15.44
N SER A 21 -9.75 2.82 -15.78
CA SER A 21 -10.49 4.04 -16.07
C SER A 21 -10.56 4.97 -14.85
N PRO A 22 -10.71 6.30 -15.04
CA PRO A 22 -10.88 7.25 -13.94
C PRO A 22 -12.06 6.92 -13.01
N ASP A 23 -13.15 6.37 -13.55
CA ASP A 23 -14.33 6.01 -12.76
C ASP A 23 -14.07 4.79 -11.88
N SER A 24 -13.42 3.75 -12.42
CA SER A 24 -12.98 2.58 -11.65
C SER A 24 -11.98 2.97 -10.55
N LEU A 25 -11.05 3.89 -10.84
CA LEU A 25 -10.12 4.41 -9.83
C LEU A 25 -10.83 5.16 -8.70
N ARG A 26 -11.89 5.92 -9.03
CA ARG A 26 -12.71 6.60 -8.04
C ARG A 26 -13.46 5.61 -7.16
N GLU A 27 -13.91 4.49 -7.71
CA GLU A 27 -14.54 3.39 -6.94
C GLU A 27 -13.54 2.74 -6.00
N ILE A 28 -12.37 2.34 -6.50
CA ILE A 28 -11.30 1.71 -5.73
C ILE A 28 -10.83 2.63 -4.60
N SER A 29 -10.65 3.94 -4.86
CA SER A 29 -10.27 4.92 -3.84
C SER A 29 -11.17 4.88 -2.60
N ARG A 30 -12.49 4.62 -2.77
CA ARG A 30 -13.44 4.52 -1.65
C ARG A 30 -13.32 3.24 -0.83
N MET A 31 -12.68 2.21 -1.39
CA MET A 31 -12.44 0.92 -0.75
C MET A 31 -11.05 0.83 -0.12
N CYS A 32 -10.15 1.74 -0.49
CA CYS A 32 -8.78 1.79 0.00
C CYS A 32 -8.61 2.82 1.11
N TYR A 33 -7.52 2.70 1.85
CA TYR A 33 -7.09 3.70 2.81
C TYR A 33 -5.57 3.85 2.77
N VAL A 34 -5.09 5.01 3.18
CA VAL A 34 -3.67 5.30 3.35
C VAL A 34 -3.34 5.23 4.83
N GLU A 35 -2.43 4.32 5.16
CA GLU A 35 -1.85 4.20 6.50
C GLU A 35 -0.48 4.88 6.55
N ARG A 36 -0.17 5.50 7.68
CA ARG A 36 1.15 6.08 7.94
C ARG A 36 1.76 5.34 9.12
N VAL A 37 2.92 4.76 8.90
CA VAL A 37 3.64 3.95 9.88
C VAL A 37 4.97 4.62 10.19
N SER A 38 5.31 4.72 11.48
CA SER A 38 6.58 5.29 11.92
C SER A 38 7.74 4.36 11.56
N ARG A 39 8.93 4.93 11.38
CA ARG A 39 10.15 4.17 11.12
C ARG A 39 10.33 3.07 12.17
N ASN A 40 10.79 1.90 11.73
CA ASN A 40 11.06 0.70 12.54
C ASN A 40 9.81 0.03 13.13
N LEU A 41 8.60 0.43 12.73
CA LEU A 41 7.38 -0.31 13.06
C LEU A 41 6.95 -1.21 11.91
N ASP A 42 6.47 -2.40 12.24
CA ASP A 42 5.90 -3.35 11.29
C ASP A 42 4.45 -2.93 10.91
N PRO A 43 4.19 -2.57 9.64
CA PRO A 43 2.86 -2.17 9.17
C PRO A 43 1.84 -3.33 9.17
N PHE A 44 2.28 -4.59 9.22
CA PHE A 44 1.41 -5.76 9.12
C PHE A 44 1.11 -6.44 10.45
N ARG A 45 1.67 -5.91 11.56
CA ARG A 45 1.56 -6.52 12.89
C ARG A 45 0.11 -6.75 13.36
N LEU A 46 -0.82 -5.85 13.01
CA LEU A 46 -2.21 -5.92 13.48
C LEU A 46 -3.17 -6.59 12.49
N LYS A 47 -3.05 -6.28 11.20
CA LYS A 47 -3.99 -6.75 10.17
C LYS A 47 -3.45 -7.87 9.29
N GLY A 48 -2.17 -8.22 9.40
CA GLY A 48 -1.51 -9.19 8.53
C GLY A 48 -1.51 -8.75 7.05
N LEU A 49 -1.20 -9.68 6.14
CA LEU A 49 -1.24 -9.45 4.69
C LEU A 49 -2.40 -10.17 3.99
N GLN A 50 -3.10 -11.07 4.70
CA GLN A 50 -4.06 -11.96 4.07
C GLN A 50 -5.28 -11.20 3.54
N GLY A 51 -5.63 -11.45 2.28
CA GLY A 51 -6.83 -10.87 1.65
C GLY A 51 -6.71 -9.39 1.27
N GLN A 52 -5.51 -8.80 1.31
CA GLN A 52 -5.29 -7.42 0.88
C GLN A 52 -4.08 -7.28 -0.04
N ALA A 53 -4.14 -6.29 -0.94
CA ALA A 53 -2.99 -5.80 -1.69
C ALA A 53 -2.51 -4.51 -1.05
N VAL A 54 -1.19 -4.41 -0.82
CA VAL A 54 -0.58 -3.26 -0.14
C VAL A 54 0.48 -2.65 -1.05
N TYR A 55 0.43 -1.34 -1.17
CA TYR A 55 1.33 -0.55 -2.00
C TYR A 55 2.16 0.37 -1.11
N LEU A 56 3.48 0.35 -1.30
CA LEU A 56 4.37 1.35 -0.73
C LEU A 56 4.25 2.62 -1.58
N VAL A 57 3.63 3.66 -1.02
CA VAL A 57 3.42 4.94 -1.73
C VAL A 57 4.58 5.92 -1.51
N LYS A 58 5.26 5.81 -0.36
CA LYS A 58 6.40 6.66 0.01
C LYS A 58 7.21 6.01 1.12
N GLY A 59 8.53 6.13 1.00
CA GLY A 59 9.48 5.70 2.03
C GLY A 59 10.18 4.43 1.61
N GLU A 60 10.62 3.65 2.59
CA GLU A 60 11.31 2.39 2.35
C GLU A 60 10.67 1.32 3.24
N LEU A 61 10.55 0.11 2.74
CA LEU A 61 10.04 -1.03 3.48
C LEU A 61 11.01 -2.21 3.33
N LYS A 62 11.54 -2.68 4.45
CA LYS A 62 12.36 -3.90 4.47
C LYS A 62 11.46 -5.12 4.52
N LEU A 63 11.69 -6.03 3.60
CA LEU A 63 11.10 -7.37 3.59
C LEU A 63 12.17 -8.35 4.05
N ASP A 64 11.83 -9.17 5.04
CA ASP A 64 12.66 -10.29 5.49
C ASP A 64 11.97 -11.59 5.07
N TYR A 65 12.69 -12.44 4.31
CA TYR A 65 12.17 -13.69 3.79
C TYR A 65 12.59 -14.88 4.66
N PRO A 66 11.85 -16.02 4.62
CA PRO A 66 12.17 -17.19 5.45
C PRO A 66 13.55 -17.81 5.20
N ASP A 67 14.14 -17.58 4.03
CA ASP A 67 15.49 -18.03 3.66
C ASP A 67 16.60 -17.12 4.20
N ALA A 68 16.26 -16.20 5.11
CA ALA A 68 17.12 -15.17 5.68
C ALA A 68 17.61 -14.10 4.68
N SER A 69 17.09 -14.12 3.44
CA SER A 69 17.31 -13.00 2.52
C SER A 69 16.46 -11.80 2.92
N SER A 70 16.89 -10.61 2.51
CA SER A 70 16.15 -9.37 2.74
C SER A 70 16.21 -8.46 1.53
N GLU A 71 15.13 -7.72 1.32
CA GLU A 71 14.99 -6.74 0.25
C GLU A 71 14.49 -5.41 0.82
N ILE A 72 14.94 -4.30 0.25
CA ILE A 72 14.40 -2.97 0.54
C ILE A 72 13.55 -2.54 -0.64
N LEU A 73 12.24 -2.43 -0.43
CA LEU A 73 11.33 -1.78 -1.37
C LEU A 73 11.41 -0.27 -1.20
N VAL A 74 11.40 0.45 -2.33
CA VAL A 74 11.51 1.92 -2.44
C VAL A 74 10.39 2.51 -3.28
#